data_AF-A0A813P4H9-F1
#
_entry.id   AF-A0A813P4H9-F1
#
_cell.length_a   1.000
_cell.length_b   1.000
_cell.length_c   1.000
_cell.angle_alpha   90.00
_cell.angle_beta   90.00
_cell.angle_gamma   90.00
#
_symmetry.space_group_name_H-M   'P 1'
#
loop_
_entity.id
_entity.type
_entity.pdbx_description
1 polymer ?
#
loop_
_entity_poly.entity_id
_entity_poly.type
_entity_poly.pdbx_seq_one_letter_code
_entity_poly.pdbx_strand_id
1 'polypeptide(L)'
;MDPKGILSICLGVLLLWILVALNLFPINLPTFLYRIVLIIPFIGIILFGFYSLIYLIYKVLNLKDCPQAQIELQREIERIKHDSRYQSLFRATTTNIR
;
A
#
# COMPACT_ATOMS: atom_id res chain seq x y z
N MET A 1 -1.64 5.38 10.75
CA MET A 1 -2.97 4.92 10.30
C MET A 1 -3.13 3.50 10.81
N ASP A 2 -4.02 3.31 11.78
CA ASP A 2 -4.08 2.03 12.49
C ASP A 2 -4.55 0.91 11.56
N PRO A 3 -3.85 -0.24 11.53
CA PRO A 3 -4.12 -1.31 10.57
C PRO A 3 -5.54 -1.88 10.70
N LYS A 4 -6.14 -1.76 11.89
CA LYS A 4 -7.51 -2.21 12.18
C LYS A 4 -8.58 -1.28 11.59
N GLY A 5 -8.29 0.03 11.53
CA GLY A 5 -9.21 1.03 10.97
C GLY A 5 -9.36 0.90 9.46
N ILE A 6 -8.26 0.66 8.75
CA ILE A 6 -8.25 0.44 7.30
C ILE A 6 -9.06 -0.81 6.93
N LEU A 7 -8.87 -1.90 7.68
CA LEU A 7 -9.59 -3.15 7.44
C LEU A 7 -11.11 -2.97 7.59
N SER A 8 -11.55 -2.22 8.61
CA SER A 8 -12.96 -1.94 8.85
C SER A 8 -13.60 -1.14 7.70
N ILE A 9 -12.92 -0.12 7.19
CA ILE A 9 -13.43 0.72 6.10
C ILE A 9 -13.49 -0.06 4.78
N CYS A 10 -12.42 -0.80 4.43
CA CYS A 10 -12.41 -1.62 3.22
C CYS A 10 -13.51 -2.69 3.25
N LEU A 11 -13.72 -3.32 4.40
CA LEU A 11 -14.78 -4.32 4.56
C LEU A 11 -16.16 -3.70 4.37
N GLY A 12 -16.42 -2.51 4.94
CA GLY A 12 -17.70 -1.82 4.79
C GLY A 12 -18.02 -1.42 3.33
N VAL A 13 -17.01 -0.93 2.61
CA VAL A 13 -17.16 -0.55 1.19
C VAL A 13 -17.41 -1.78 0.30
N LEU A 14 -16.69 -2.88 0.56
CA LEU A 14 -16.90 -4.14 -0.15
C LEU A 14 -18.31 -4.71 0.13
N LEU A 15 -18.76 -4.66 1.38
CA LEU A 15 -20.09 -5.13 1.76
C LEU A 15 -21.19 -4.32 1.06
N LEU A 16 -21.05 -2.99 1.06
CA LEU A 16 -21.97 -2.09 0.38
C LEU A 16 -22.05 -2.38 -1.12
N TRP A 17 -20.90 -2.61 -1.76
CA TRP A 17 -20.86 -2.95 -3.18
C TRP A 17 -21.53 -4.29 -3.48
N ILE A 18 -21.27 -5.32 -2.66
CA ILE A 18 -21.91 -6.64 -2.80
C ILE A 18 -23.43 -6.53 -2.66
N LEU A 19 -23.94 -5.73 -1.72
CA LEU A 19 -25.37 -5.49 -1.54
C LEU A 19 -26.02 -4.90 -2.80
N VAL A 20 -25.34 -3.94 -3.45
CA VAL A 20 -25.83 -3.34 -4.70
C VAL A 20 -25.71 -4.32 -5.87
N ALA A 21 -24.64 -5.12 -5.92
CA ALA A 21 -24.41 -6.11 -6.98
C ALA A 21 -25.41 -7.28 -6.94
N LEU A 22 -25.90 -7.66 -5.76
CA LEU A 22 -26.91 -8.71 -5.60
C LEU A 22 -28.34 -8.26 -5.92
N ASN A 23 -28.53 -6.99 -6.32
CA ASN A 23 -29.83 -6.41 -6.67
C ASN A 23 -30.88 -6.59 -5.55
N LEU A 24 -30.45 -6.61 -4.28
CA LEU A 24 -31.30 -6.81 -3.10
C LEU A 24 -32.30 -5.66 -2.88
N PHE A 25 -32.15 -4.57 -3.64
CA PHE A 25 -32.96 -3.38 -3.57
C PHE A 25 -33.80 -3.28 -4.85
N PRO A 26 -35.14 -3.23 -4.76
CA PRO A 26 -36.03 -3.14 -5.92
C PRO A 26 -36.04 -1.72 -6.48
N ILE A 27 -34.88 -1.26 -6.98
CA ILE A 27 -34.73 0.07 -7.57
C ILE A 27 -34.83 -0.13 -9.08
N ASN A 28 -35.76 0.57 -9.72
CA ASN A 28 -35.91 0.60 -11.18
C ASN A 28 -34.74 1.37 -11.82
N LEU A 29 -33.53 0.82 -11.73
CA LEU A 29 -32.36 1.36 -12.40
C LEU A 29 -32.37 0.93 -13.88
N PRO A 30 -32.10 1.85 -14.81
CA PRO A 30 -31.88 1.48 -16.19
C PRO A 30 -30.71 0.49 -16.27
N THR A 31 -30.83 -0.52 -17.13
CA THR A 31 -29.87 -1.62 -17.32
C THR A 31 -28.43 -1.15 -17.56
N PHE A 32 -28.26 0.07 -18.08
CA PHE A 32 -26.96 0.70 -18.28
C PHE A 32 -26.23 1.00 -16.96
N LEU A 33 -26.93 1.51 -15.94
CA LEU A 33 -26.32 1.86 -14.65
C LEU A 33 -25.87 0.61 -13.89
N TYR A 34 -26.63 -0.48 -13.96
CA TYR A 34 -26.27 -1.74 -13.33
C TYR A 34 -24.93 -2.30 -13.85
N ARG A 35 -24.72 -2.24 -15.17
CA ARG A 35 -23.44 -2.64 -15.78
C ARG A 35 -22.27 -1.79 -15.29
N ILE A 36 -22.46 -0.48 -15.17
CA ILE A 36 -21.42 0.42 -14.68
C ILE A 36 -21.05 0.07 -13.25
N VAL A 37 -22.04 -0.10 -12.36
CA VAL A 37 -21.81 -0.41 -10.93
C VAL A 37 -21.02 -1.70 -10.75
N LEU A 38 -21.24 -2.69 -11.60
CA LEU A 38 -20.53 -3.96 -11.58
C LEU A 38 -19.04 -3.82 -11.98
N ILE A 39 -18.71 -2.81 -12.79
CA ILE A 39 -17.36 -2.53 -13.31
C ILE A 39 -16.57 -1.56 -12.40
N ILE A 40 -17.24 -0.78 -11.53
CA ILE A 40 -16.61 0.14 -10.57
C ILE A 40 -15.41 -0.45 -9.81
N PRO A 41 -15.48 -1.66 -9.19
CA PRO A 41 -14.34 -2.18 -8.42
C PRO A 41 -13.12 -2.46 -9.30
N PHE A 42 -13.33 -2.89 -10.54
CA PHE A 42 -12.23 -3.11 -11.48
C PHE A 42 -11.53 -1.81 -11.84
N ILE A 43 -12.31 -0.75 -12.12
CA ILE A 43 -11.76 0.60 -12.40
C ILE A 43 -10.99 1.10 -11.17
N GLY A 44 -11.52 0.89 -9.96
CA GLY A 44 -10.86 1.25 -8.71
C GLY A 44 -9.50 0.57 -8.53
N ILE A 45 -9.41 -0.74 -8.79
CA ILE A 45 -8.15 -1.50 -8.69
C ILE A 45 -7.13 -1.03 -9.73
N ILE A 46 -7.57 -0.78 -10.97
CA ILE A 46 -6.70 -0.31 -12.04
C ILE A 46 -6.12 1.06 -11.68
N LEU A 47 -6.98 2.02 -11.30
CA LEU A 47 -6.55 3.36 -10.89
C LEU A 47 -5.62 3.32 -9.68
N PHE A 48 -5.94 2.52 -8.67
CA PHE A 48 -5.10 2.35 -7.49
C PHE A 48 -3.73 1.75 -7.85
N GLY A 49 -3.69 0.76 -8.74
CA GLY A 49 -2.46 0.16 -9.24
C GLY A 49 -1.57 1.18 -9.98
N PHE A 50 -2.16 1.94 -10.89
CA PHE A 50 -1.45 3.00 -11.61
C PHE A 50 -0.97 4.11 -10.68
N TYR A 51 -1.80 4.55 -9.74
CA TYR A 51 -1.44 5.56 -8.75
C TYR A 51 -0.27 5.09 -7.88
N SER A 52 -0.32 3.85 -7.40
CA SER A 52 0.76 3.25 -6.61
C SER A 52 2.06 3.19 -7.40
N LEU A 53 2.02 2.78 -8.67
CA LEU A 53 3.20 2.70 -9.52
C LEU A 53 3.82 4.08 -9.77
N ILE A 54 3.02 5.08 -10.13
CA ILE A 54 3.48 6.46 -10.35
C ILE A 54 4.06 7.03 -9.05
N TYR A 55 3.39 6.81 -7.91
CA TYR A 55 3.85 7.28 -6.61
C TYR A 55 5.19 6.65 -6.21
N LEU A 56 5.35 5.35 -6.42
CA LEU A 56 6.62 4.66 -6.16
C LEU A 56 7.73 5.19 -7.05
N ILE A 57 7.48 5.35 -8.35
CA ILE A 57 8.45 5.91 -9.30
C ILE A 57 8.83 7.34 -8.90
N TYR A 58 7.84 8.18 -8.61
CA TYR A 58 8.06 9.55 -8.16
C TYR A 58 8.90 9.61 -6.88
N LYS A 59 8.60 8.73 -5.92
CA LYS A 59 9.37 8.64 -4.68
C LYS A 59 10.82 8.20 -4.95
N VAL A 60 11.04 7.16 -5.74
CA VAL A 60 12.39 6.67 -6.10
C VAL A 60 13.19 7.75 -6.83
N LEU A 61 12.56 8.50 -7.75
CA LEU A 61 13.21 9.63 -8.44
C LEU A 61 13.52 10.77 -7.47
N ASN A 62 12.60 11.16 -6.60
CA ASN A 62 12.82 12.25 -5.64
C ASN A 62 13.83 11.92 -4.53
N LEU A 63 14.08 10.63 -4.21
CA LEU A 63 15.19 10.29 -3.33
C LEU A 63 16.50 10.82 -3.94
N LYS A 64 16.69 10.69 -5.26
CA LYS A 64 17.90 11.14 -5.97
C LYS A 64 18.15 12.65 -5.83
N ASP A 65 17.08 13.45 -5.83
CA ASP A 65 17.18 14.91 -5.94
C ASP A 65 17.21 15.65 -4.58
N CYS A 66 17.08 14.93 -3.46
CA CYS A 66 17.29 15.50 -2.12
C CYS A 66 18.60 14.97 -1.49
N PRO A 67 19.74 15.64 -1.74
CA PRO A 67 21.03 15.20 -1.20
C PRO A 67 21.02 15.17 0.34
N GLN A 68 20.28 16.05 1.02
CA GLN A 68 20.27 16.13 2.48
C GLN A 68 19.59 14.91 3.16
N ALA A 69 18.48 14.41 2.62
CA ALA A 69 17.78 13.26 3.21
C ALA A 69 18.49 11.93 2.94
N GLN A 70 19.13 11.78 1.78
CA GLN A 70 19.98 10.62 1.51
C GLN A 70 21.27 10.65 2.34
N ILE A 71 21.91 11.80 2.53
CA ILE A 71 23.15 11.89 3.31
C ILE A 71 22.91 11.55 4.80
N GLU A 72 21.77 11.95 5.38
CA GLU A 72 21.39 11.59 6.76
C GLU A 72 21.18 10.07 6.91
N LEU A 73 20.44 9.45 5.97
CA LEU A 73 20.15 8.01 5.97
C LEU A 73 21.37 7.16 5.59
N GLN A 74 22.18 7.59 4.62
CA GLN A 74 23.45 6.95 4.23
C GLN A 74 24.46 7.04 5.38
N ARG A 75 24.55 8.16 6.10
CA ARG A 75 25.37 8.27 7.32
C ARG A 75 24.91 7.29 8.39
N GLU A 76 23.60 7.08 8.56
CA GLU A 76 23.08 6.09 9.50
C GLU A 76 23.46 4.65 9.09
N ILE A 77 23.37 4.33 7.79
CA ILE A 77 23.79 3.04 7.25
C ILE A 77 25.32 2.83 7.40
N GLU A 78 26.12 3.86 7.14
CA GLU A 78 27.57 3.80 7.24
C GLU A 78 28.04 3.71 8.70
N ARG A 79 27.36 4.41 9.62
CA ARG A 79 27.56 4.23 11.07
C ARG A 79 27.25 2.81 11.54
N ILE A 80 26.14 2.22 11.08
CA ILE A 80 25.79 0.82 11.38
C ILE A 80 26.83 -0.15 10.77
N LYS A 81 27.35 0.15 9.59
CA LYS A 81 28.34 -0.69 8.89
C LYS A 81 29.72 -0.64 9.56
N HIS A 82 30.09 0.52 10.13
CA HIS A 82 31.35 0.70 10.84
C HIS A 82 31.30 0.24 12.30
N ASP A 83 30.10 0.06 12.86
CA ASP A 83 29.91 -0.52 14.18
C ASP A 83 29.89 -2.06 14.11
N SER A 84 31.08 -2.63 14.30
CA SER A 84 31.31 -4.08 14.37
C SER A 84 30.51 -4.77 15.48
N ARG A 85 30.03 -4.03 16.50
CA ARG A 85 29.21 -4.57 17.58
C ARG A 85 27.80 -4.91 17.09
N TYR A 86 27.16 -4.03 16.32
CA TYR A 86 25.85 -4.34 15.72
C TYR A 86 25.91 -5.47 14.70
N GLN A 87 26.99 -5.55 13.93
CA GLN A 87 27.20 -6.68 13.00
C GLN A 87 27.33 -8.02 13.74
N SER A 88 28.01 -8.05 14.89
CA SER A 88 28.11 -9.26 15.72
C SER A 88 26.78 -9.66 16.36
N LEU A 89 25.99 -8.68 16.80
CA LEU A 89 24.64 -8.91 17.35
C LEU A 89 23.67 -9.44 16.29
N PHE A 90 23.66 -8.83 15.09
CA PHE A 90 22.82 -9.30 13.98
C PHE A 90 23.20 -10.72 13.55
N ARG A 91 24.50 -11.02 13.49
CA ARG A 91 24.99 -12.38 13.22
C ARG A 91 24.55 -13.36 14.31
N ALA A 92 24.65 -13.01 15.59
CA ALA A 92 24.21 -13.86 16.70
C ALA A 92 22.71 -14.15 16.66
N THR A 93 21.88 -13.16 16.28
CA THR A 93 20.44 -13.34 16.12
C THR A 93 20.10 -14.24 14.93
N THR A 94 20.83 -14.15 13.81
CA THR A 94 20.60 -15.04 12.65
C THR A 94 20.98 -16.50 12.90
N THR A 95 21.87 -16.79 13.87
CA THR A 95 22.23 -18.17 14.24
C THR A 95 21.23 -18.83 15.20
N ASN A 96 20.40 -18.06 15.91
CA ASN A 96 19.41 -18.56 16.89
C ASN A 96 18.02 -18.78 16.27
N ILE A 97 17.82 -18.43 15.00
CA ILE A 97 16.55 -18.59 14.26
C ILE A 97 16.60 -19.81 13.31
N ARG A 98 17.68 -20.60 13.33
CA ARG A 98 17.77 -21.93 12.73
C ARG A 98 17.83 -22.97 13.84
#